data_AF-A0A718L5S0-F1
#
_entry.id   AF-A0A718L5S0-F1
#
_cell.length_a   1.000
_cell.length_b   1.000
_cell.length_c   1.000
_cell.angle_alpha   90.00
_cell.angle_beta   90.00
_cell.angle_gamma   90.00
#
_symmetry.space_group_name_H-M   'P 1'
#
loop_
_entity.id
_entity.type
_entity.pdbx_description
1 polymer ?
#
loop_
_entity_poly.entity_id
_entity_poly.type
_entity_poly.pdbx_seq_one_letter_code
_entity_poly.pdbx_strand_id
1 'polypeptide(L)'
;MPIIAAIPDEERQLMRKEAQQTYDKNHARRLIAMLMLHQGMTVTDVARLLCAARSSVGRWINWFTLHGVEGLKSLRPGRAPRWPVADILQLLPLLVQRSPKDFGWLRSRWSTELLVLVINRLFDVTLHRSTLHRYLRQADMVWRRAAPTL
;
A
#
# COMPACT_ATOMS: atom_id res chain seq x y z
N MET A 1 23.66 24.11 -16.47
CA MET A 1 23.65 23.60 -15.08
C MET A 1 22.86 22.30 -15.06
N PRO A 2 23.31 21.27 -14.34
CA PRO A 2 22.55 20.03 -14.20
C PRO A 2 21.22 20.32 -13.49
N ILE A 3 20.12 19.82 -14.06
CA ILE A 3 18.75 20.06 -13.57
C ILE A 3 18.45 19.21 -12.33
N ILE A 4 19.11 18.06 -12.23
CA ILE A 4 19.01 17.11 -11.12
C ILE A 4 20.41 16.79 -10.59
N ALA A 5 20.49 16.32 -9.34
CA ALA A 5 21.74 15.85 -8.75
C ALA A 5 22.35 14.71 -9.57
N ALA A 6 23.67 14.55 -9.50
CA ALA A 6 24.35 13.44 -10.12
C ALA A 6 23.84 12.12 -9.51
N ILE A 7 23.43 11.19 -10.38
CA ILE A 7 22.96 9.86 -9.98
C ILE A 7 24.15 8.91 -10.10
N PRO A 8 24.56 8.18 -9.05
CA PRO A 8 25.63 7.18 -9.12
C PRO A 8 25.40 6.12 -10.20
N ASP A 9 26.48 5.60 -10.77
CA ASP A 9 26.42 4.63 -11.88
C ASP A 9 25.58 3.38 -11.56
N GLU A 10 25.75 2.84 -10.36
CA GLU A 10 25.00 1.67 -9.89
C GLU A 10 23.49 1.95 -9.85
N GLU A 11 23.09 3.10 -9.29
CA GLU A 11 21.69 3.50 -9.20
C GLU A 11 21.09 3.69 -10.59
N ARG A 12 21.84 4.25 -11.55
CA ARG A 12 21.36 4.36 -12.95
C ARG A 12 21.14 2.99 -13.60
N GLN A 13 22.01 2.01 -13.33
CA GLN A 13 21.82 0.66 -13.87
C GLN A 13 20.58 -0.01 -13.26
N LEU A 14 20.36 0.17 -11.96
CA LEU A 14 19.16 -0.31 -11.29
C LEU A 14 17.89 0.34 -11.86
N MET A 15 17.88 1.66 -12.03
CA MET A 15 16.75 2.39 -12.64
C MET A 15 16.46 1.90 -14.07
N ARG A 16 17.49 1.64 -14.88
CA ARG A 16 17.31 1.10 -16.24
C ARG A 16 16.68 -0.28 -16.21
N LYS A 17 17.19 -1.16 -15.35
CA LYS A 17 16.65 -2.51 -15.16
C LYS A 17 15.20 -2.46 -14.68
N GLU A 18 14.90 -1.64 -13.68
CA GLU A 18 13.56 -1.47 -13.13
C GLU A 18 12.59 -0.90 -14.18
N ALA A 19 13.01 0.09 -14.96
CA ALA A 19 12.20 0.66 -16.04
C ALA A 19 11.82 -0.36 -17.13
N GLN A 20 12.69 -1.35 -17.38
CA GLN A 20 12.43 -2.44 -18.33
C GLN A 20 11.55 -3.55 -17.76
N GLN A 21 11.66 -3.81 -16.46
CA GLN A 21 10.99 -4.95 -15.80
C GLN A 21 9.63 -4.59 -15.20
N THR A 22 9.40 -3.31 -14.86
CA THR A 22 8.17 -2.90 -14.19
C THR A 22 6.96 -2.99 -15.12
N TYR A 23 5.85 -3.51 -14.58
CA TYR A 23 4.55 -3.50 -15.27
C TYR A 23 3.91 -2.10 -15.26
N ASP A 24 4.29 -1.26 -14.30
CA ASP A 24 3.75 0.09 -14.17
C ASP A 24 4.41 1.04 -15.19
N LYS A 25 3.69 1.27 -16.29
CA LYS A 25 4.11 2.16 -17.38
C LYS A 25 4.39 3.59 -16.91
N ASN A 26 3.67 4.09 -15.90
CA ASN A 26 3.91 5.44 -15.39
C ASN A 26 5.17 5.51 -14.52
N HIS A 27 5.49 4.43 -13.80
CA HIS A 27 6.75 4.32 -13.08
C HIS A 27 7.94 4.24 -14.05
N ALA A 28 7.88 3.35 -15.05
CA ALA A 28 8.91 3.25 -16.09
C ALA A 28 9.16 4.60 -16.78
N ARG A 29 8.10 5.32 -17.17
CA ARG A 29 8.18 6.64 -17.80
C ARG A 29 8.88 7.68 -16.92
N ARG A 30 8.65 7.66 -15.61
CA ARG A 30 9.32 8.55 -14.64
C ARG A 30 10.81 8.23 -14.49
N LEU A 31 11.17 6.95 -14.42
CA LEU A 31 12.57 6.51 -14.38
C LEU A 31 13.33 6.94 -15.64
N ILE A 32 12.73 6.72 -16.82
CA ILE A 32 13.30 7.15 -18.11
C ILE A 32 13.49 8.67 -18.14
N ALA A 33 12.52 9.44 -17.64
CA ALA A 33 12.64 10.90 -17.56
C ALA A 33 13.86 11.33 -16.75
N MET A 34 14.10 10.73 -15.57
CA MET A 34 15.27 11.07 -14.75
C MET A 34 16.59 10.68 -15.44
N LEU A 35 16.64 9.53 -16.10
CA LEU A 35 17.81 9.09 -16.85
C LEU A 35 18.14 10.05 -18.02
N MET A 36 17.13 10.53 -18.73
CA MET A 36 17.31 11.53 -19.81
C MET A 36 17.80 12.88 -19.27
N LEU A 37 17.23 13.35 -18.16
CA LEU A 37 17.67 14.60 -17.50
C LEU A 37 19.12 14.47 -16.99
N HIS A 38 19.50 13.31 -16.46
CA HIS A 38 20.87 13.04 -16.05
C HIS A 38 21.85 13.09 -17.23
N GLN A 39 21.43 12.65 -18.42
CA GLN A 39 22.21 12.76 -19.66
C GLN A 39 22.32 14.20 -20.20
N GLY A 40 21.72 15.19 -19.53
CA GLY A 40 21.79 16.60 -19.90
C GLY A 40 20.67 17.07 -20.81
N MET A 41 19.63 16.25 -21.07
CA MET A 41 18.46 16.71 -21.81
C MET A 41 17.70 17.78 -21.02
N THR A 42 17.07 18.72 -21.73
CA THR A 42 16.25 19.74 -21.08
C THR A 42 14.90 19.19 -20.66
N VAL A 43 14.26 19.81 -19.66
CA VAL A 43 12.89 19.47 -19.25
C VAL A 43 11.91 19.56 -20.43
N THR A 44 12.13 20.50 -21.36
CA THR A 44 11.29 20.67 -22.55
C THR A 44 11.43 19.50 -23.51
N ASP A 45 12.66 19.02 -23.75
CA ASP A 45 12.90 17.90 -24.65
C ASP A 45 12.37 16.60 -24.07
N VAL A 46 12.60 16.36 -22.77
CA VAL A 46 12.06 15.20 -22.06
C VAL A 46 10.53 15.20 -22.08
N ALA A 47 9.91 16.36 -21.86
CA ALA A 47 8.46 16.50 -21.93
C ALA A 47 7.92 16.16 -23.33
N ARG A 48 8.58 16.62 -24.40
CA ARG A 48 8.21 16.29 -25.79
C ARG A 48 8.40 14.80 -26.09
N LEU A 49 9.58 14.25 -25.81
CA LEU A 49 9.92 12.84 -26.10
C LEU A 49 9.01 11.85 -25.37
N LEU A 50 8.64 12.16 -24.12
CA LEU A 50 7.77 11.31 -23.33
C LEU A 50 6.29 11.66 -23.47
N CYS A 51 5.90 12.57 -24.37
CA CYS A 51 4.53 13.08 -24.54
C CYS A 51 3.89 13.51 -23.20
N ALA A 52 4.67 14.17 -22.34
CA ALA A 52 4.29 14.65 -21.01
C ALA A 52 4.13 16.17 -20.99
N ALA A 53 3.29 16.69 -20.09
CA ALA A 53 3.32 18.11 -19.80
C ALA A 53 4.64 18.47 -19.10
N ARG A 54 5.21 19.65 -19.41
CA ARG A 54 6.41 20.19 -18.75
C ARG A 54 6.27 20.23 -17.22
N SER A 55 5.07 20.55 -16.72
CA SER A 55 4.75 20.55 -15.28
C SER A 55 4.76 19.16 -14.65
N SER A 56 4.50 18.10 -15.40
CA SER A 56 4.62 16.72 -14.91
C SER A 56 6.08 16.34 -14.71
N VAL A 57 6.95 16.68 -15.66
CA VAL A 57 8.40 16.46 -15.53
C VAL A 57 8.95 17.25 -14.33
N GLY A 58 8.51 18.51 -14.15
CA GLY A 58 8.86 19.30 -12.97
C GLY A 58 8.43 18.65 -11.64
N ARG A 59 7.24 18.06 -11.58
CA ARG A 59 6.79 17.29 -10.40
C ARG A 59 7.65 16.05 -10.15
N TRP A 60 8.02 15.32 -11.20
CA TRP A 60 8.88 14.13 -11.06
C TRP A 60 10.27 14.48 -10.57
N ILE A 61 10.84 15.60 -11.05
CA ILE A 61 12.10 16.15 -10.52
C ILE A 61 11.95 16.42 -9.03
N ASN A 62 10.89 17.12 -8.61
CA ASN A 62 10.68 17.43 -7.19
C ASN A 62 10.56 16.16 -6.33
N TRP A 63 9.81 15.16 -6.79
CA TRP A 63 9.70 13.87 -6.09
C TRP A 63 11.04 13.15 -5.97
N PHE A 64 11.82 13.14 -7.05
CA PHE A 64 13.15 12.54 -7.06
C PHE A 64 14.12 13.29 -6.13
N THR A 65 14.08 14.63 -6.12
CA THR A 65 14.91 15.46 -5.22
C THR A 65 14.56 15.24 -3.76
N LEU A 66 13.28 15.07 -3.41
CA LEU A 66 12.82 14.92 -2.03
C LEU A 66 12.95 13.49 -1.49
N HIS A 67 12.73 12.48 -2.33
CA HIS A 67 12.55 11.09 -1.90
C HIS A 67 13.35 10.07 -2.72
N GLY A 68 14.26 10.52 -3.61
CA GLY A 68 15.03 9.66 -4.49
C GLY A 68 14.16 8.84 -5.44
N VAL A 69 14.67 7.67 -5.85
CA VAL A 69 13.96 6.74 -6.75
C VAL A 69 12.63 6.26 -6.15
N GLU A 70 12.55 6.09 -4.83
CA GLU A 70 11.32 5.65 -4.15
C GLU A 70 10.16 6.63 -4.35
N GLY A 71 10.45 7.93 -4.42
CA GLY A 71 9.46 8.97 -4.73
C GLY A 71 8.83 8.85 -6.12
N LEU A 72 9.45 8.08 -7.03
CA LEU A 72 8.96 7.87 -8.38
C LEU A 72 8.03 6.67 -8.51
N LYS A 73 7.82 5.87 -7.46
CA LYS A 73 6.87 4.75 -7.49
C LYS A 73 5.43 5.25 -7.57
N SER A 74 4.54 4.50 -8.22
CA SER A 74 3.11 4.85 -8.15
C SER A 74 2.56 4.49 -6.80
N LEU A 75 1.73 5.38 -6.26
CA LEU A 75 0.82 5.02 -5.21
C LEU A 75 -0.23 4.06 -5.76
N ARG A 76 -0.72 3.15 -4.90
CA ARG A 76 -1.85 2.30 -5.27
C ARG A 76 -3.04 3.18 -5.66
N PRO A 77 -3.66 2.93 -6.83
CA PRO A 77 -4.81 3.71 -7.25
C PRO A 77 -5.96 3.53 -6.26
N GLY A 78 -6.73 4.61 -6.05
CA GLY A 78 -7.88 4.62 -5.16
C GLY A 78 -7.60 5.24 -3.78
N ARG A 79 -8.64 5.27 -2.94
CA ARG A 79 -8.56 5.84 -1.60
C ARG A 79 -7.71 4.93 -0.72
N ALA A 80 -6.81 5.53 0.06
CA ALA A 80 -6.08 4.80 1.10
C ALA A 80 -7.07 4.05 2.01
N PRO A 81 -6.71 2.84 2.49
CA PRO A 81 -7.56 2.10 3.41
C PRO A 81 -7.91 2.95 4.62
N ARG A 82 -9.21 3.02 4.97
CA ARG A 82 -9.67 3.78 6.15
C ARG A 82 -9.24 3.15 7.46
N TRP A 83 -9.05 1.84 7.47
CA TRP A 83 -8.79 1.05 8.67
C TRP A 83 -7.46 0.30 8.55
N PRO A 84 -6.81 -0.02 9.68
CA PRO A 84 -5.58 -0.82 9.72
C PRO A 84 -5.88 -2.29 9.39
N VAL A 85 -6.30 -2.56 8.14
CA VAL A 85 -6.79 -3.88 7.72
C VAL A 85 -5.72 -4.96 7.90
N ALA A 86 -4.46 -4.65 7.60
CA ALA A 86 -3.36 -5.61 7.77
C ALA A 86 -3.22 -6.07 9.22
N ASP A 87 -3.23 -5.12 10.17
CA ASP A 87 -3.11 -5.42 11.59
C ASP A 87 -4.34 -6.17 12.11
N ILE A 88 -5.54 -5.79 11.66
CA ILE A 88 -6.78 -6.51 11.96
C ILE A 88 -6.69 -7.96 11.46
N LEU A 89 -6.24 -8.18 10.23
CA LEU A 89 -6.12 -9.52 9.65
C LEU A 89 -5.10 -10.39 10.40
N GLN A 90 -3.98 -9.80 10.87
CA GLN A 90 -3.00 -10.52 11.69
C GLN A 90 -3.53 -10.85 13.09
N LEU A 91 -4.36 -9.96 13.66
CA LEU A 91 -4.90 -10.15 15.00
C LEU A 91 -6.04 -11.20 15.05
N LEU A 92 -6.83 -11.31 13.99
CA LEU A 92 -8.02 -12.18 13.96
C LEU A 92 -7.74 -13.65 14.35
N PRO A 93 -6.71 -14.32 13.80
CA PRO A 93 -6.35 -15.68 14.22
C PRO A 93 -5.95 -15.77 15.69
N LEU A 94 -5.26 -14.76 16.22
CA LEU A 94 -4.81 -14.71 17.60
C LEU A 94 -5.98 -14.55 18.58
N LEU A 95 -6.97 -13.71 18.23
CA LEU A 95 -8.18 -13.53 19.04
C LEU A 95 -8.99 -14.83 19.14
N VAL A 96 -9.15 -15.55 18.03
CA VAL A 96 -9.97 -16.77 18.02
C VAL A 96 -9.33 -17.95 18.76
N GLN A 97 -8.00 -17.93 18.96
CA GLN A 97 -7.32 -18.90 19.82
C GLN A 97 -7.60 -18.68 21.32
N ARG A 98 -8.09 -17.50 21.69
CA ARG A 98 -8.43 -17.13 23.07
C ARG A 98 -9.94 -17.23 23.31
N SER A 99 -10.34 -17.34 24.56
CA SER A 99 -11.75 -17.29 24.94
C SER A 99 -12.21 -15.84 25.06
N PRO A 100 -13.46 -15.47 24.69
CA PRO A 100 -13.97 -14.14 25.01
C PRO A 100 -13.90 -13.79 26.51
N LYS A 101 -13.90 -14.80 27.40
CA LYS A 101 -13.69 -14.62 28.84
C LYS A 101 -12.35 -13.97 29.17
N ASP A 102 -11.30 -14.26 28.40
CA ASP A 102 -9.97 -13.67 28.56
C ASP A 102 -9.99 -12.14 28.32
N PHE A 103 -11.04 -11.64 27.65
CA PHE A 103 -11.26 -10.22 27.37
C PHE A 103 -12.37 -9.61 28.25
N GLY A 104 -12.76 -10.29 29.33
CA GLY A 104 -13.76 -9.81 30.29
C GLY A 104 -15.22 -10.04 29.88
N TRP A 105 -15.49 -10.86 28.86
CA TRP A 105 -16.85 -11.14 28.42
C TRP A 105 -17.41 -12.43 29.02
N LEU A 106 -18.67 -12.38 29.45
CA LEU A 106 -19.39 -13.53 30.04
C LEU A 106 -19.73 -14.64 29.03
N ARG A 107 -19.40 -14.47 27.74
CA ARG A 107 -19.69 -15.44 26.68
C ARG A 107 -18.57 -16.47 26.58
N SER A 108 -18.93 -17.73 26.38
CA SER A 108 -17.98 -18.84 26.20
C SER A 108 -17.45 -18.96 24.78
N ARG A 109 -18.15 -18.39 23.78
CA ARG A 109 -17.83 -18.49 22.35
C ARG A 109 -17.83 -17.11 21.71
N TRP A 110 -16.99 -16.94 20.70
CA TRP A 110 -17.01 -15.75 19.86
C TRP A 110 -18.34 -15.66 19.09
N SER A 111 -18.88 -14.44 18.99
CA SER A 111 -19.90 -14.05 18.00
C SER A 111 -19.29 -12.99 17.08
N THR A 112 -19.84 -12.79 15.89
CA THR A 112 -19.39 -11.72 14.99
C THR A 112 -19.53 -10.35 15.66
N GLU A 113 -20.63 -10.12 16.38
CA GLU A 113 -20.89 -8.88 17.12
C GLU A 113 -19.81 -8.65 18.18
N LEU A 114 -19.43 -9.71 18.90
CA LEU A 114 -18.43 -9.62 19.94
C LEU A 114 -17.04 -9.33 19.38
N LEU A 115 -16.67 -9.97 18.27
CA LEU A 115 -15.42 -9.68 17.57
C LEU A 115 -15.38 -8.24 17.05
N VAL A 116 -16.49 -7.73 16.49
CA VAL A 116 -16.57 -6.32 16.07
C VAL A 116 -16.32 -5.39 17.25
N LEU A 117 -16.95 -5.64 18.41
CA LEU A 117 -16.76 -4.80 19.59
C LEU A 117 -15.30 -4.79 20.07
N VAL A 118 -14.65 -5.96 20.12
CA VAL A 118 -13.25 -6.07 20.53
C VAL A 118 -12.33 -5.36 19.54
N ILE A 119 -12.52 -5.57 18.23
CA ILE A 119 -11.67 -4.94 17.20
C ILE A 119 -11.87 -3.42 17.19
N ASN A 120 -13.11 -2.94 17.29
CA ASN A 120 -13.41 -1.51 17.39
C ASN A 120 -12.72 -0.87 18.59
N ARG A 121 -12.69 -1.58 19.74
CA ARG A 121 -12.01 -1.11 20.95
C ARG A 121 -10.49 -1.10 20.83
N LEU A 122 -9.89 -2.10 20.19
CA LEU A 122 -8.44 -2.24 20.08
C LEU A 122 -7.82 -1.28 19.05
N PHE A 123 -8.53 -1.00 17.96
CA PHE A 123 -8.02 -0.18 16.86
C PHE A 123 -8.64 1.22 16.79
N ASP A 124 -9.54 1.57 17.72
CA ASP A 124 -10.31 2.83 17.70
C ASP A 124 -11.02 3.08 16.36
N VAL A 125 -11.76 2.06 15.90
CA VAL A 125 -12.46 2.07 14.61
C VAL A 125 -13.95 1.79 14.79
N THR A 126 -14.74 2.15 13.77
CA THR A 126 -16.18 1.86 13.70
C THR A 126 -16.46 0.85 12.59
N LEU A 127 -16.11 -0.43 12.81
CA LEU A 127 -16.39 -1.51 11.88
C LEU A 127 -17.83 -2.01 12.03
N HIS A 128 -18.44 -2.36 10.89
CA HIS A 128 -19.70 -3.08 10.86
C HIS A 128 -19.47 -4.59 10.69
N ARG A 129 -20.41 -5.41 11.17
CA ARG A 129 -20.34 -6.89 11.09
C ARG A 129 -20.08 -7.42 9.68
N SER A 130 -20.67 -6.78 8.66
CA SER A 130 -20.47 -7.18 7.25
C SER A 130 -19.03 -6.95 6.79
N THR A 131 -18.36 -5.90 7.30
CA THR A 131 -16.95 -5.66 7.03
C THR A 131 -16.09 -6.73 7.69
N LEU A 132 -16.39 -7.08 8.95
CA LEU A 132 -15.68 -8.13 9.65
C LEU A 132 -15.79 -9.48 8.92
N HIS A 133 -16.96 -9.83 8.39
CA HIS A 133 -17.11 -11.04 7.56
C HIS A 133 -16.17 -11.07 6.35
N ARG A 134 -15.96 -9.93 5.69
CA ARG A 134 -15.00 -9.83 4.58
C ARG A 134 -13.56 -10.05 5.07
N TYR A 135 -13.20 -9.53 6.24
CA TYR A 135 -11.87 -9.71 6.82
C TYR A 135 -11.64 -11.14 7.31
N LEU A 136 -12.63 -11.78 7.91
CA LEU A 136 -12.55 -13.20 8.26
C LEU A 136 -12.30 -14.07 7.03
N ARG A 137 -12.98 -13.79 5.91
CA ARG A 137 -12.72 -14.49 4.64
C ARG A 137 -11.32 -14.25 4.10
N GLN A 138 -10.79 -13.04 4.23
CA GLN A 138 -9.41 -12.71 3.82
C GLN A 138 -8.35 -13.36 4.72
N ALA A 139 -8.69 -13.66 5.99
CA ALA A 139 -7.85 -14.39 6.92
C ALA A 139 -8.03 -15.92 6.83
N ASP A 140 -8.69 -16.43 5.78
CA ASP A 140 -9.03 -17.86 5.59
C ASP A 140 -9.88 -18.47 6.73
N MET A 141 -10.60 -17.64 7.48
CA MET A 141 -11.46 -18.07 8.58
C MET A 141 -12.91 -18.23 8.12
N VAL A 142 -13.44 -19.44 8.28
CA VAL A 142 -14.83 -19.76 7.95
C VAL A 142 -15.69 -19.81 9.21
N TRP A 143 -16.78 -19.05 9.21
CA TRP A 143 -17.78 -19.12 10.27
C TRP A 143 -18.54 -20.44 10.19
N ARG A 144 -18.35 -21.33 11.18
CA ARG A 144 -19.17 -22.53 11.33
C ARG A 144 -20.29 -22.25 12.33
N ARG A 145 -21.54 -22.58 11.98
CA ARG A 145 -22.63 -22.59 12.96
C ARG A 145 -22.27 -23.61 14.05
N ALA A 146 -22.66 -23.33 15.29
CA ALA A 146 -22.54 -24.32 16.35
C ALA A 146 -23.29 -25.59 15.94
N ALA A 147 -22.61 -26.73 15.98
CA ALA A 147 -23.29 -28.01 15.95
C ALA A 147 -24.02 -28.15 17.29
N PRO A 148 -25.30 -28.59 17.31
CA PRO A 148 -25.97 -28.88 18.56
C PRO A 148 -25.17 -29.95 19.30
N THR A 149 -24.76 -29.64 20.52
CA THR A 149 -24.29 -30.63 21.49
C THR A 149 -25.51 -31.48 21.86
N LEU A 150 -25.47 -32.76 21.48
CA LEU A 150 -26.38 -33.78 22.00
C LEU A 150 -26.10 -34.01 23.49
#